data_AF-A0A7S2PJC5-F1
#
_entry.id   AF-A0A7S2PJC5-F1
#
_cell.length_a   1.000
_cell.length_b   1.000
_cell.length_c   1.000
_cell.angle_alpha   90.00
_cell.angle_beta   90.00
_cell.angle_gamma   90.00
#
_symmetry.space_group_name_H-M   'P 1'
#
loop_
_entity.id
_entity.type
_entity.pdbx_description
1 polymer ?
#
loop_
_entity_poly.entity_id
_entity_poly.type
_entity_poly.pdbx_seq_one_letter_code
_entity_poly.pdbx_strand_id
1 'polypeptide(L)'
;CHAAYRIRLNGATAANVTQWRDDCKDNPTSEQFGTWDESRNGWCPGSVEPGLFLDVTEWVRPGANRLDFGLAVWSNSTGRYEPYTDFGGFALQDEALLVVG
;
A
#
# COMPACT_ATOMS: atom_id res chain seq x y z
N CYS A 1 -9.71 4.87 3.61
CA CYS A 1 -9.80 3.39 3.54
C CYS A 1 -8.44 2.80 3.88
N HIS A 2 -8.25 2.03 4.94
CA HIS A 2 -6.93 1.50 5.31
C HIS A 2 -6.55 0.29 4.45
N ALA A 3 -5.38 0.30 3.80
CA ALA A 3 -4.89 -0.76 2.93
C ALA A 3 -3.86 -1.66 3.64
N ALA A 4 -3.94 -2.96 3.37
CA ALA A 4 -2.98 -3.96 3.82
C ALA A 4 -2.47 -4.76 2.61
N TYR A 5 -1.15 -4.91 2.57
CA TYR A 5 -0.42 -5.58 1.50
C TYR A 5 0.18 -6.88 2.01
N ARG A 6 -0.04 -7.97 1.28
CA ARG A 6 0.57 -9.28 1.53
C ARG A 6 1.54 -9.58 0.40
N ILE A 7 2.81 -9.74 0.76
CA ILE A 7 3.86 -10.12 -0.15
C ILE A 7 4.20 -11.59 0.10
N ARG A 8 4.13 -12.40 -0.95
CA ARG A 8 4.60 -13.79 -0.92
C ARG A 8 5.68 -13.99 -1.97
N LEU A 9 6.73 -14.71 -1.59
CA LEU A 9 7.79 -15.10 -2.50
C LEU A 9 7.89 -16.63 -2.52
N ASN A 10 7.84 -17.20 -3.73
CA ASN A 10 7.89 -18.65 -3.94
C ASN A 10 6.84 -19.42 -3.12
N GLY A 11 5.65 -18.83 -2.97
CA GLY A 11 4.53 -19.40 -2.20
C GLY A 11 4.60 -19.19 -0.68
N ALA A 12 5.71 -18.72 -0.13
CA ALA A 12 5.85 -18.39 1.30
C ALA A 12 5.52 -16.91 1.55
N THR A 13 4.90 -16.59 2.68
CA THR A 13 4.64 -15.19 3.06
C THR A 13 5.95 -14.54 3.49
N ALA A 14 6.38 -13.53 2.74
CA ALA A 14 7.56 -12.73 3.05
C ALA A 14 7.21 -11.53 3.93
N ALA A 15 6.05 -10.88 3.70
CA ALA A 15 5.61 -9.75 4.51
C ALA A 15 4.09 -9.56 4.50
N ASN A 16 3.56 -9.00 5.60
CA ASN A 16 2.21 -8.43 5.69
C ASN A 16 2.35 -7.03 6.28
N VAL A 17 2.07 -5.99 5.49
CA VAL A 17 2.41 -4.61 5.84
C VAL A 17 1.29 -3.66 5.48
N THR A 18 1.28 -2.52 6.14
CA THR A 18 0.52 -1.34 5.73
C THR A 18 1.49 -0.19 5.56
N GLN A 19 1.14 0.76 4.69
CA GLN A 19 1.83 2.03 4.57
C GLN A 19 1.05 3.14 5.27
N TRP A 20 0.09 2.80 6.14
CA TRP A 20 -0.71 3.81 6.84
C TRP A 20 0.17 4.79 7.60
N ARG A 21 -0.11 6.08 7.37
CA ARG A 21 0.56 7.21 7.99
C ARG A 21 -0.43 7.93 8.89
N ASP A 22 -0.19 7.87 10.19
CA ASP A 22 -0.93 8.59 11.22
C ASP A 22 -0.23 9.89 11.68
N ASP A 23 0.89 10.21 11.04
CA ASP A 23 1.78 11.33 11.35
C ASP A 23 1.59 12.54 10.42
N CYS A 24 0.52 12.59 9.62
CA CYS A 24 0.29 13.70 8.68
C CYS A 24 0.15 15.07 9.37
N LYS A 25 -0.39 15.10 10.59
CA LYS A 25 -0.46 16.30 11.44
C LYS A 25 0.92 16.84 11.87
N ASP A 26 1.95 15.99 11.86
CA ASP A 26 3.31 16.33 12.25
C ASP A 26 4.16 16.77 11.04
N ASN A 27 3.53 16.91 9.86
CA ASN A 27 4.18 17.37 8.66
C ASN A 27 4.77 18.78 8.88
N PRO A 28 6.09 18.98 8.66
CA PRO A 28 6.72 20.30 8.79
C PRO A 28 6.08 21.35 7.87
N THR A 29 5.46 20.95 6.76
CA THR A 29 4.62 21.81 5.92
C THR A 29 3.20 21.86 6.51
N SER A 30 3.02 22.62 7.60
CA SER A 30 1.76 22.66 8.38
C SER A 30 0.81 23.82 8.05
N GLU A 31 1.25 24.82 7.28
CA GLU A 31 0.41 25.96 6.86
C GLU A 31 -0.45 25.61 5.63
N GLN A 32 -1.15 24.48 5.68
CA GLN A 32 -2.02 24.01 4.60
C GLN A 32 -3.49 24.17 4.97
N PHE A 33 -4.33 24.43 3.96
CA PHE A 33 -5.78 24.43 4.13
C PHE A 33 -6.35 23.03 3.83
N GLY A 34 -7.55 22.74 4.35
CA GLY A 34 -8.24 21.48 4.13
C GLY A 34 -7.85 20.41 5.15
N THR A 35 -7.79 19.16 4.71
CA THR A 35 -7.66 17.98 5.58
C THR A 35 -6.23 17.43 5.63
N TRP A 36 -5.22 18.29 5.57
CA TRP A 36 -3.82 17.88 5.42
C TRP A 36 -3.28 17.05 6.59
N ASP A 37 -3.87 17.23 7.77
CA ASP A 37 -3.54 16.59 9.04
C ASP A 37 -4.14 15.18 9.18
N GLU A 38 -5.13 14.82 8.37
CA GLU A 38 -5.77 13.51 8.41
C GLU A 38 -4.83 12.36 7.98
N SER A 39 -4.94 11.21 8.65
CA SER A 39 -4.18 10.01 8.36
C SER A 39 -4.56 9.37 7.00
N ARG A 40 -3.57 8.83 6.29
CA ARG A 40 -3.70 8.37 4.89
C ARG A 40 -2.85 7.12 4.61
N ASN A 41 -3.11 6.41 3.51
CA ASN A 41 -2.32 5.23 3.12
C ASN A 41 -1.07 5.64 2.36
N GLY A 42 0.05 5.76 3.06
CA GLY A 42 1.36 5.94 2.43
C GLY A 42 1.46 7.24 1.66
N TRP A 43 0.91 8.33 2.23
CA TRP A 43 1.25 9.69 1.82
C TRP A 43 0.64 10.69 2.81
N CYS A 44 1.19 11.90 2.84
CA CYS A 44 0.55 13.06 3.46
C CYS A 44 0.64 14.24 2.48
N PRO A 45 -0.37 15.14 2.40
CA PRO A 45 -0.30 16.30 1.53
C PRO A 45 0.94 17.15 1.82
N GLY A 46 1.74 17.45 0.79
CA GLY A 46 2.97 18.24 0.93
C GLY A 46 4.15 17.52 1.59
N SER A 47 4.05 16.21 1.85
CA SER A 47 5.16 15.37 2.35
C SER A 47 5.74 14.50 1.23
N VAL A 48 7.01 14.11 1.37
CA VAL A 48 7.58 12.98 0.64
C VAL A 48 6.91 11.69 1.12
N GLU A 49 6.74 10.74 0.20
CA GLU A 49 6.39 9.37 0.55
C GLU A 49 7.65 8.50 0.63
N PRO A 50 8.02 7.98 1.82
CA PRO A 50 9.25 7.21 1.98
C PRO A 50 9.16 5.81 1.35
N GLY A 51 7.94 5.29 1.13
CA GLY A 51 7.72 3.91 0.72
C GLY A 51 8.17 2.91 1.79
N LEU A 52 8.38 1.65 1.38
CA LEU A 52 8.80 0.59 2.29
C LEU A 52 9.91 -0.26 1.67
N PHE A 53 10.98 -0.46 2.43
CA PHE A 53 12.01 -1.45 2.10
C PHE A 53 11.70 -2.77 2.80
N LEU A 54 11.61 -3.84 2.02
CA LEU A 54 11.38 -5.20 2.52
C LEU A 54 12.58 -6.07 2.18
N ASP A 55 13.28 -6.55 3.21
CA ASP A 55 14.27 -7.60 3.03
C ASP A 55 13.55 -8.94 2.82
N VAL A 56 13.75 -9.52 1.63
CA VAL A 56 13.16 -10.79 1.23
C VAL A 56 14.21 -11.87 0.96
N THR A 57 15.47 -11.64 1.34
CA THR A 57 16.60 -12.52 0.98
C THR A 57 16.38 -13.97 1.40
N GLU A 58 15.72 -14.22 2.53
CA GLU A 58 15.42 -15.58 3.02
C GLU A 58 14.59 -16.42 2.03
N TRP A 59 13.71 -15.79 1.25
CA TRP A 59 12.79 -16.50 0.37
C TRP A 59 13.26 -16.59 -1.07
N VAL A 60 14.34 -15.89 -1.44
CA VAL A 60 14.92 -15.89 -2.78
C VAL A 60 15.65 -17.20 -3.04
N ARG A 61 15.46 -17.77 -4.23
CA ARG A 61 16.09 -19.02 -4.67
C ARG A 61 16.90 -18.81 -5.96
N PRO A 62 17.91 -19.65 -6.24
CA PRO A 62 18.57 -19.63 -7.54
C PRO A 62 17.58 -19.82 -8.70
N GLY A 63 17.73 -19.00 -9.74
CA GLY A 63 16.84 -19.03 -10.91
C GLY A 63 15.60 -18.15 -10.76
N ALA A 64 14.49 -18.59 -11.35
CA ALA A 64 13.26 -17.82 -11.38
C ALA A 64 12.57 -17.82 -10.01
N ASN A 65 12.17 -16.63 -9.55
CA ASN A 65 11.39 -16.43 -8.34
C ASN A 65 9.98 -15.95 -8.71
N ARG A 66 8.98 -16.38 -7.95
CA ARG A 66 7.59 -15.92 -8.11
C ARG A 66 7.23 -14.98 -6.98
N LEU A 67 6.87 -13.75 -7.32
CA LEU A 67 6.31 -12.75 -6.42
C LEU A 67 4.78 -12.76 -6.56
N ASP A 68 4.06 -12.99 -5.47
CA ASP A 68 2.61 -12.76 -5.41
C ASP A 68 2.35 -11.56 -4.49
N PHE A 69 1.57 -10.59 -5.00
CA PHE A 69 1.19 -9.38 -4.28
C PHE A 69 -0.32 -9.36 -4.06
N GLY A 70 -0.75 -9.40 -2.80
CA GLY A 70 -2.16 -9.32 -2.41
C GLY A 70 -2.48 -7.97 -1.78
N LEU A 71 -3.60 -7.37 -2.18
CA LEU A 71 -4.13 -6.14 -1.61
C LEU A 71 -5.49 -6.41 -0.97
N ALA A 72 -5.63 -6.02 0.29
CA ALA A 72 -6.91 -5.97 0.98
C ALA A 72 -7.15 -4.59 1.58
N VAL A 73 -8.41 -4.14 1.57
CA VAL A 73 -8.81 -2.82 2.06
C VAL A 73 -9.82 -2.99 3.19
N TRP A 74 -9.67 -2.18 4.23
CA TRP A 74 -10.61 -2.14 5.34
C TRP A 74 -11.98 -1.65 4.90
N SER A 75 -12.98 -2.48 5.11
CA SER A 75 -14.39 -2.18 4.87
C SER A 75 -15.07 -1.80 6.19
N ASN A 76 -15.60 -0.58 6.26
CA ASN A 76 -16.37 -0.13 7.43
C ASN A 76 -17.72 -0.84 7.54
N SER A 77 -18.30 -1.32 6.44
CA SER A 77 -19.60 -2.00 6.45
C SER A 77 -19.50 -3.40 7.03
N THR A 78 -18.40 -4.11 6.78
CA THR A 78 -18.19 -5.49 7.26
C THR A 78 -17.23 -5.58 8.44
N GLY A 79 -16.49 -4.51 8.75
CA GLY A 79 -15.52 -4.45 9.85
C GLY A 79 -14.31 -5.36 9.63
N ARG A 80 -13.95 -5.62 8.37
CA ARG A 80 -12.88 -6.55 7.99
C ARG A 80 -12.09 -6.03 6.79
N TYR A 81 -10.89 -6.56 6.63
CA TYR A 81 -10.12 -6.39 5.39
C TYR A 81 -10.67 -7.31 4.32
N GLU A 82 -11.06 -6.73 3.19
CA GLU A 82 -11.61 -7.45 2.04
C GLU A 82 -10.66 -7.32 0.85
N PRO A 83 -10.54 -8.37 0.00
CA PRO A 83 -9.75 -8.27 -1.22
C PRO A 83 -10.20 -7.06 -2.03
N TYR A 84 -9.25 -6.17 -2.35
CA TYR A 84 -9.55 -5.05 -3.22
C TYR A 84 -9.81 -5.57 -4.62
N THR A 85 -10.90 -5.12 -5.23
CA THR A 85 -11.17 -5.30 -6.65
C THR A 85 -11.35 -3.91 -7.23
N ASP A 86 -10.56 -3.57 -8.24
CA ASP A 86 -10.78 -2.35 -9.00
C ASP A 86 -12.06 -2.55 -9.83
N PHE A 87 -13.16 -1.94 -9.40
CA PHE A 87 -14.44 -2.02 -10.07
C PHE A 87 -14.66 -0.89 -11.09
N GLY A 88 -13.75 0.10 -11.14
CA GLY A 88 -14.00 1.35 -11.85
C GLY A 88 -13.15 1.56 -13.09
N GLY A 89 -11.90 1.06 -13.08
CA GLY A 89 -10.85 1.70 -13.88
C GLY A 89 -10.65 3.14 -13.38
N PHE A 90 -9.42 3.64 -13.39
CA PHE A 90 -9.23 5.06 -13.06
C PHE A 90 -9.93 5.97 -14.09
N ALA A 91 -9.87 7.30 -13.90
CA ALA A 91 -10.55 8.34 -14.67
C ALA A 91 -10.46 8.26 -16.22
N LEU A 92 -9.70 7.30 -16.77
CA LEU A 92 -9.47 7.06 -18.20
C LEU A 92 -9.65 5.58 -18.64
N GLN A 93 -10.28 4.71 -17.84
CA GLN A 93 -10.35 3.26 -18.09
C GLN A 93 -8.98 2.54 -18.08
N ASP A 94 -7.98 3.11 -17.43
CA ASP A 94 -6.66 2.49 -17.30
C ASP A 94 -6.76 1.25 -16.41
N GLU A 95 -6.14 0.15 -16.81
CA GLU A 95 -5.91 -1.01 -15.95
C GLU A 95 -5.02 -0.58 -14.79
N ALA A 96 -5.39 -0.95 -13.55
CA ALA A 96 -4.52 -0.78 -12.40
C ALA A 96 -3.19 -1.52 -12.63
N LEU A 97 -2.15 -0.79 -13.03
CA LEU A 97 -0.85 -1.36 -13.39
C LEU A 97 0.05 -1.42 -12.16
N LEU A 98 0.42 -2.64 -11.74
CA LEU A 98 1.59 -2.84 -10.89
C LEU A 98 2.83 -2.80 -11.79
N VAL A 99 3.58 -1.69 -11.77
CA VAL A 99 4.88 -1.63 -12.45
C VAL A 99 5.91 -2.36 -11.60
N VAL A 100 6.40 -3.49 -12.12
CA VAL A 100 7.56 -4.19 -11.58
C VAL A 100 8.75 -3.78 -12.45
N GLY A 101 9.64 -2.96 -11.90
CA GLY A 101 10.89 -2.51 -12.54
C GLY A 101 12.02 -3.53 -12.43
#